data_AF-A0A2V9QMD3-F1
#
_entry.id   AF-A0A2V9QMD3-F1
#
_cell.length_a   1.000
_cell.length_b   1.000
_cell.length_c   1.000
_cell.angle_alpha   90.00
_cell.angle_beta   90.00
_cell.angle_gamma   90.00
#
_symmetry.space_group_name_H-M   'P 1'
#
loop_
_entity.id
_entity.type
_entity.pdbx_description
1 polymer ?
#
loop_
_entity_poly.entity_id
_entity_poly.type
_entity_poly.pdbx_seq_one_letter_code
_entity_poly.pdbx_strand_id
1 'polypeptide(L)'
;MQLVKNIRIESECRMGRQMQKLHVVRNLFFAILLMVRAADSGSRPTEQTPSASKANLAQLIGMIHERAKSLENSSGRRLGFRSFTAAYKVPPQSVSYSDYVAARLLYEATRDAGFWNLHWTITDQPPNSDNIWRQWQRIAQASPVIPTASAECDELSALYAFLAERAGIKGVGLFWPFPNHTVAVWVIPLPDRNPIRVVIPTSQIFLGLTDSFGTRKFNPWKQKSIYEYKRRDAPDALELPKPLFDFFLSQMDKYAGASDSTVQQLRYLREGVFLKYCSAEEAAHDALRRAKDFGSGPAEDLSAFQNFAQDMKLGVAK
;
A
#
# COMPACT_ATOMS: atom_id res chain seq x y z
N MET A 1 29.38 -0.74 31.11
CA MET A 1 28.66 -2.02 30.99
C MET A 1 27.24 -1.92 31.59
N GLN A 2 26.54 -0.83 31.31
CA GLN A 2 25.20 -0.49 31.83
C GLN A 2 24.18 -0.26 30.70
N LEU A 3 24.54 -0.55 29.44
CA LEU A 3 23.75 -0.23 28.24
C LEU A 3 22.85 -1.38 27.76
N VAL A 4 22.96 -2.56 28.38
CA VAL A 4 22.23 -3.79 27.98
C VAL A 4 20.91 -3.95 28.74
N LYS A 5 20.62 -3.08 29.72
CA LYS A 5 19.43 -3.19 30.58
C LYS A 5 18.21 -2.36 30.16
N ASN A 6 18.31 -1.51 29.13
CA ASN A 6 17.17 -0.70 28.65
C ASN A 6 16.48 -1.26 27.40
N ILE A 7 16.90 -2.44 26.89
CA ILE A 7 16.17 -3.20 25.84
C ILE A 7 15.18 -4.18 26.51
N ARG A 8 14.51 -3.69 27.55
CA ARG A 8 13.43 -4.39 28.25
C ARG A 8 12.35 -3.37 28.62
N ILE A 9 11.85 -2.66 27.60
CA ILE A 9 10.58 -1.94 27.71
C ILE A 9 9.51 -2.88 27.15
N GLU A 10 9.00 -3.69 28.07
CA GLU A 10 7.78 -4.45 27.95
C GLU A 10 6.58 -3.52 27.75
N SER A 11 6.07 -3.43 26.52
CA SER A 11 4.63 -3.33 26.19
C SER A 11 4.46 -3.24 24.68
N GLU A 12 5.08 -4.21 24.02
CA GLU A 12 4.67 -4.64 22.70
C GLU A 12 3.17 -5.02 22.76
N CYS A 13 2.44 -4.76 21.68
CA CYS A 13 1.33 -5.60 21.23
C CYS A 13 1.89 -7.00 20.85
N ARG A 14 2.45 -7.66 21.89
CA ARG A 14 3.57 -8.61 21.95
C ARG A 14 3.67 -9.56 20.76
N MET A 15 4.61 -9.26 19.86
CA MET A 15 5.00 -10.05 18.69
C MET A 15 5.05 -11.55 19.05
N GLY A 16 4.21 -12.37 18.43
CA GLY A 16 4.44 -13.81 18.39
C GLY A 16 3.92 -14.61 19.59
N ARG A 17 2.59 -14.77 19.67
CA ARG A 17 2.00 -15.98 20.26
C ARG A 17 0.94 -16.57 19.33
N GLN A 18 1.42 -17.23 18.28
CA GLN A 18 0.86 -18.41 17.56
C GLN A 18 1.19 -18.34 16.06
N MET A 19 2.49 -18.47 15.73
CA MET A 19 2.81 -19.26 14.54
C MET A 19 2.46 -20.73 14.85
N GLN A 20 1.78 -21.37 13.91
CA GLN A 20 1.29 -22.76 13.91
C GLN A 20 0.04 -23.05 14.77
N LYS A 21 -1.12 -23.06 14.10
CA LYS A 21 -2.01 -24.24 14.03
C LYS A 21 -3.12 -23.97 13.01
N LEU A 22 -2.89 -24.45 11.79
CA LEU A 22 -3.92 -24.62 10.77
C LEU A 22 -4.85 -25.74 11.25
N HIS A 23 -6.11 -25.45 11.55
CA HIS A 23 -7.15 -26.46 11.65
C HIS A 23 -8.21 -26.17 10.59
N VAL A 24 -8.19 -27.02 9.56
CA VAL A 24 -9.22 -27.14 8.53
C VAL A 24 -10.42 -27.81 9.19
N VAL A 25 -11.53 -27.08 9.31
CA VAL A 25 -12.85 -27.68 9.51
C VAL A 25 -13.81 -27.01 8.53
N ARG A 26 -14.23 -27.78 7.53
CA ARG A 26 -15.13 -27.33 6.46
C ARG A 26 -16.33 -28.26 6.47
N ASN A 27 -17.47 -27.76 6.92
CA ASN A 27 -18.81 -28.30 6.69
C ASN A 27 -19.82 -27.18 7.03
N LEU A 28 -20.58 -26.67 6.05
CA LEU A 28 -21.96 -27.09 5.82
C LEU A 28 -22.61 -26.25 4.69
N PHE A 29 -23.47 -26.95 3.97
CA PHE A 29 -24.44 -26.61 2.93
C PHE A 29 -25.06 -25.21 2.94
N PHE A 30 -25.26 -24.66 1.73
CA PHE A 30 -26.30 -23.67 1.44
C PHE A 30 -27.13 -24.12 0.24
N ALA A 31 -28.43 -24.27 0.45
CA ALA A 31 -29.45 -24.32 -0.59
C ALA A 31 -29.89 -22.88 -0.89
N ILE A 32 -29.98 -22.51 -2.18
CA ILE A 32 -30.49 -21.21 -2.63
C ILE A 32 -31.83 -21.44 -3.33
N LEU A 33 -32.89 -20.83 -2.78
CA LEU A 33 -34.19 -20.71 -3.41
C LEU A 33 -34.29 -19.33 -4.07
N LEU A 34 -34.53 -19.33 -5.38
CA LEU A 34 -34.86 -18.16 -6.20
C LEU A 34 -36.24 -17.62 -5.85
N MET A 35 -36.37 -16.29 -5.80
CA MET A 35 -37.60 -15.53 -6.14
C MET A 35 -37.29 -14.02 -6.12
N VAL A 36 -37.30 -13.37 -7.27
CA VAL A 36 -37.65 -11.93 -7.35
C VAL A 36 -38.48 -11.70 -8.62
N ARG A 37 -39.65 -11.09 -8.41
CA ARG A 37 -40.61 -10.63 -9.42
C ARG A 37 -40.17 -9.29 -10.03
N ALA A 38 -40.52 -9.10 -11.29
CA ALA A 38 -40.43 -7.86 -12.04
C ALA A 38 -41.63 -6.94 -11.77
N ALA A 39 -41.39 -5.61 -11.83
CA ALA A 39 -42.21 -4.57 -12.47
C ALA A 39 -41.71 -3.18 -11.99
N ASP A 40 -42.07 -2.06 -12.61
CA ASP A 40 -41.78 -1.53 -13.94
C ASP A 40 -41.96 0.00 -13.83
N SER A 41 -41.21 0.74 -14.65
CA SER A 41 -41.45 2.08 -15.21
C SER A 41 -41.69 3.32 -14.31
N GLY A 42 -40.99 4.41 -14.67
CA GLY A 42 -41.24 5.76 -14.19
C GLY A 42 -40.20 6.80 -14.61
N SER A 43 -40.12 7.12 -15.90
CA SER A 43 -39.22 8.16 -16.44
C SER A 43 -39.71 9.58 -16.10
N ARG A 44 -38.85 10.43 -15.53
CA ARG A 44 -39.01 11.90 -15.47
C ARG A 44 -37.70 12.59 -15.87
N PRO A 45 -37.77 13.83 -16.40
CA PRO A 45 -36.69 14.46 -17.15
C PRO A 45 -35.59 14.96 -16.23
N THR A 46 -34.35 14.69 -16.60
CA THR A 46 -33.15 15.10 -15.87
C THR A 46 -32.87 16.58 -16.09
N GLU A 47 -33.00 17.38 -15.02
CA GLU A 47 -32.31 18.67 -14.89
C GLU A 47 -30.81 18.45 -15.08
N GLN A 48 -30.18 19.33 -15.85
CA GLN A 48 -28.73 19.35 -16.05
C GLN A 48 -28.05 19.79 -14.75
N THR A 49 -27.65 18.82 -13.94
CA THR A 49 -26.77 19.02 -12.78
C THR A 49 -25.38 19.48 -13.26
N PRO A 50 -24.73 20.45 -12.59
CA PRO A 50 -23.38 20.90 -12.92
C PRO A 50 -22.41 19.72 -12.95
N SER A 51 -21.57 19.65 -14.00
CA SER A 51 -20.55 18.61 -14.24
C SER A 51 -20.00 17.98 -12.97
N ALA A 52 -20.40 16.74 -12.69
CA ALA A 52 -19.89 15.94 -11.59
C ALA A 52 -18.35 15.96 -11.57
N SER A 53 -17.76 16.29 -10.42
CA SER A 53 -16.31 16.28 -10.23
C SER A 53 -15.79 14.89 -10.57
N LYS A 54 -14.91 14.78 -11.58
CA LYS A 54 -14.42 13.52 -12.16
C LYS A 54 -13.49 12.78 -11.19
N ALA A 55 -14.05 12.06 -10.21
CA ALA A 55 -13.31 11.13 -9.37
C ALA A 55 -13.07 9.82 -10.15
N ASN A 56 -12.17 9.84 -11.12
CA ASN A 56 -11.83 8.67 -11.94
C ASN A 56 -10.34 8.32 -11.87
N LEU A 57 -9.97 7.19 -12.46
CA LEU A 57 -8.58 6.70 -12.42
C LEU A 57 -7.59 7.70 -13.05
N ALA A 58 -7.89 8.30 -14.19
CA ALA A 58 -7.01 9.31 -14.80
C ALA A 58 -6.76 10.50 -13.86
N GLN A 59 -7.81 10.99 -13.21
CA GLN A 59 -7.68 12.05 -12.21
C GLN A 59 -6.86 11.57 -11.01
N LEU A 60 -7.06 10.34 -10.53
CA LEU A 60 -6.26 9.79 -9.43
C LEU A 60 -4.77 9.76 -9.79
N ILE A 61 -4.41 9.31 -11.00
CA ILE A 61 -3.02 9.30 -11.48
C ILE A 61 -2.44 10.72 -11.53
N GLY A 62 -3.18 11.70 -12.07
CA GLY A 62 -2.75 13.10 -12.06
C GLY A 62 -2.50 13.64 -10.65
N MET A 63 -3.41 13.36 -9.71
CA MET A 63 -3.28 13.77 -8.30
C MET A 63 -2.13 13.05 -7.57
N ILE A 64 -1.77 11.82 -7.99
CA ILE A 64 -0.59 11.09 -7.50
C ILE A 64 0.69 11.76 -8.00
N HIS A 65 0.75 12.20 -9.26
CA HIS A 65 1.89 12.95 -9.79
C HIS A 65 2.12 14.27 -9.06
N GLU A 66 1.06 15.03 -8.82
CA GLU A 66 1.14 16.28 -8.05
C GLU A 66 1.70 16.05 -6.65
N ARG A 67 1.24 15.00 -5.96
CA ARG A 67 1.73 14.61 -4.63
C ARG A 67 3.18 14.10 -4.67
N ALA A 68 3.52 13.26 -5.65
CA ALA A 68 4.90 12.81 -5.82
C ALA A 68 5.85 14.00 -5.98
N LYS A 69 5.46 15.00 -6.78
CA LYS A 69 6.23 16.23 -6.98
C LYS A 69 6.36 17.06 -5.70
N SER A 70 5.28 17.23 -4.93
CA SER A 70 5.35 18.00 -3.67
C SER A 70 6.25 17.31 -2.63
N LEU A 71 6.28 15.99 -2.64
CA LEU A 71 7.09 15.15 -1.75
C LEU A 71 8.59 15.18 -2.06
N GLU A 72 9.02 15.63 -3.25
CA GLU A 72 10.44 15.81 -3.58
C GLU A 72 11.16 16.77 -2.62
N ASN A 73 10.40 17.63 -1.92
CA ASN A 73 10.95 18.53 -0.93
C ASN A 73 11.05 17.94 0.47
N SER A 74 10.41 16.79 0.75
CA SER A 74 10.38 16.21 2.08
C SER A 74 11.74 15.62 2.49
N SER A 75 12.05 15.75 3.78
CA SER A 75 13.29 15.22 4.35
C SER A 75 13.38 13.69 4.20
N GLY A 76 12.26 13.00 4.45
CA GLY A 76 12.12 11.55 4.34
C GLY A 76 12.39 11.02 2.94
N ARG A 77 11.86 11.67 1.88
CA ARG A 77 12.08 11.23 0.50
C ARG A 77 13.50 11.46 0.04
N ARG A 78 14.12 12.60 0.38
CA ARG A 78 15.53 12.87 0.05
C ARG A 78 16.47 11.88 0.73
N LEU A 79 16.24 11.57 2.00
CA LEU A 79 17.02 10.56 2.73
C LEU A 79 16.85 9.18 2.11
N GLY A 80 15.61 8.77 1.82
CA GLY A 80 15.32 7.50 1.17
C GLY A 80 16.03 7.37 -0.18
N PHE A 81 16.00 8.41 -1.00
CA PHE A 81 16.68 8.38 -2.31
C PHE A 81 18.19 8.24 -2.18
N ARG A 82 18.83 8.98 -1.25
CA ARG A 82 20.27 8.82 -0.99
C ARG A 82 20.63 7.40 -0.59
N SER A 83 19.86 6.81 0.34
CA SER A 83 20.03 5.43 0.78
C SER A 83 19.83 4.44 -0.37
N PHE A 84 18.81 4.65 -1.21
CA PHE A 84 18.55 3.86 -2.41
C PHE A 84 19.72 3.91 -3.40
N THR A 85 20.18 5.10 -3.76
CA THR A 85 21.28 5.28 -4.71
C THR A 85 22.58 4.65 -4.20
N ALA A 86 22.85 4.77 -2.90
CA ALA A 86 24.02 4.15 -2.27
C ALA A 86 23.91 2.62 -2.27
N ALA A 87 22.77 2.07 -1.85
CA ALA A 87 22.55 0.63 -1.74
C ALA A 87 22.55 -0.11 -3.09
N TYR A 88 22.15 0.57 -4.17
CA TYR A 88 22.10 0.01 -5.52
C TYR A 88 23.26 0.48 -6.41
N LYS A 89 24.16 1.34 -5.90
CA LYS A 89 25.24 1.97 -6.68
C LYS A 89 24.71 2.54 -8.00
N VAL A 90 23.61 3.28 -7.90
CA VAL A 90 22.89 3.88 -9.03
C VAL A 90 23.80 4.96 -9.65
N PRO A 91 24.17 4.84 -10.94
CA PRO A 91 24.92 5.89 -11.62
C PRO A 91 24.15 7.22 -11.60
N PRO A 92 24.83 8.37 -11.57
CA PRO A 92 24.18 9.65 -11.76
C PRO A 92 23.27 9.63 -12.99
N GLN A 93 22.10 10.27 -12.89
CA GLN A 93 21.12 10.42 -13.97
C GLN A 93 20.46 9.12 -14.50
N SER A 94 20.90 7.94 -14.07
CA SER A 94 20.29 6.66 -14.51
C SER A 94 18.91 6.39 -13.94
N VAL A 95 18.55 7.07 -12.85
CA VAL A 95 17.22 7.08 -12.25
C VAL A 95 16.89 8.51 -11.89
N SER A 96 15.73 9.00 -12.35
CA SER A 96 15.21 10.29 -11.92
C SER A 96 14.80 10.22 -10.46
N TYR A 97 15.11 11.28 -9.70
CA TYR A 97 14.60 11.42 -8.34
C TYR A 97 13.07 11.41 -8.32
N SER A 98 12.43 12.01 -9.32
CA SER A 98 10.97 12.05 -9.45
C SER A 98 10.37 10.65 -9.62
N ASP A 99 10.98 9.82 -10.49
CA ASP A 99 10.55 8.43 -10.68
C ASP A 99 10.68 7.62 -9.39
N TYR A 100 11.78 7.82 -8.64
CA TYR A 100 11.96 7.18 -7.35
C TYR A 100 10.85 7.59 -6.37
N VAL A 101 10.53 8.89 -6.27
CA VAL A 101 9.49 9.37 -5.35
C VAL A 101 8.12 8.82 -5.74
N ALA A 102 7.77 8.82 -7.03
CA ALA A 102 6.53 8.25 -7.53
C ALA A 102 6.45 6.73 -7.28
N ALA A 103 7.52 5.98 -7.60
CA ALA A 103 7.60 4.54 -7.37
C ALA A 103 7.42 4.19 -5.88
N ARG A 104 8.02 4.99 -5.01
CA ARG A 104 7.98 4.81 -3.56
C ARG A 104 6.61 5.17 -2.97
N LEU A 105 5.98 6.24 -3.46
CA LEU A 105 4.62 6.64 -3.08
C LEU A 105 3.60 5.56 -3.46
N LEU A 106 3.64 5.10 -4.71
CA LEU A 106 2.77 4.02 -5.17
C LEU A 106 2.99 2.74 -4.37
N TYR A 107 4.22 2.43 -4.00
CA TYR A 107 4.51 1.24 -3.20
C TYR A 107 3.84 1.30 -1.83
N GLU A 108 3.94 2.41 -1.10
CA GLU A 108 3.22 2.54 0.18
C GLU A 108 1.72 2.63 -0.01
N ALA A 109 1.25 3.19 -1.11
CA ALA A 109 -0.17 3.25 -1.40
C ALA A 109 -0.77 1.86 -1.58
N THR A 110 -0.13 1.01 -2.38
CA THR A 110 -0.69 -0.26 -2.84
C THR A 110 -0.27 -1.47 -2.03
N ARG A 111 0.64 -1.32 -1.06
CA ARG A 111 1.05 -2.46 -0.23
C ARG A 111 -0.01 -2.80 0.83
N ASP A 112 0.04 -4.03 1.31
CA ASP A 112 -0.69 -4.51 2.47
C ASP A 112 -0.50 -3.60 3.69
N ALA A 113 -1.61 -3.26 4.34
CA ALA A 113 -1.72 -2.26 5.40
C ALA A 113 -1.08 -0.89 5.06
N GLY A 114 -0.90 -0.59 3.77
CA GLY A 114 -0.38 0.67 3.24
C GLY A 114 -1.36 1.84 3.33
N PHE A 115 -1.09 2.93 2.60
CA PHE A 115 -1.91 4.15 2.64
C PHE A 115 -3.33 3.90 2.15
N TRP A 116 -3.54 3.01 1.19
CA TRP A 116 -4.89 2.71 0.71
C TRP A 116 -5.58 1.62 1.49
N ASN A 117 -5.06 1.23 2.66
CA ASN A 117 -5.70 0.27 3.55
C ASN A 117 -6.04 -1.06 2.85
N LEU A 118 -5.19 -1.54 1.96
CA LEU A 118 -5.33 -2.89 1.42
C LEU A 118 -4.98 -3.91 2.52
N HIS A 119 -5.62 -5.07 2.50
CA HIS A 119 -5.29 -6.15 3.42
C HIS A 119 -4.91 -7.41 2.65
N TRP A 120 -3.74 -7.96 2.99
CA TRP A 120 -3.32 -9.22 2.42
C TRP A 120 -4.13 -10.39 3.00
N THR A 121 -4.73 -11.19 2.11
CA THR A 121 -5.37 -12.46 2.46
C THR A 121 -5.42 -13.35 1.23
N ILE A 122 -5.73 -14.64 1.40
CA ILE A 122 -5.89 -15.60 0.30
C ILE A 122 -7.24 -15.36 -0.37
N THR A 123 -7.23 -15.16 -1.69
CA THR A 123 -8.40 -14.85 -2.53
C THR A 123 -8.57 -15.84 -3.68
N ASP A 124 -7.54 -16.63 -3.99
CA ASP A 124 -7.46 -17.56 -5.11
C ASP A 124 -7.80 -16.90 -6.46
N GLN A 125 -7.44 -15.61 -6.63
CA GLN A 125 -7.66 -14.86 -7.87
C GLN A 125 -6.44 -14.94 -8.81
N PRO A 126 -6.62 -14.68 -10.12
CA PRO A 126 -5.50 -14.56 -11.04
C PRO A 126 -4.56 -13.37 -10.69
N PRO A 127 -3.30 -13.36 -11.16
CA PRO A 127 -2.28 -12.34 -10.84
C PRO A 127 -2.51 -11.01 -11.58
N ASN A 128 -3.65 -10.37 -11.32
CA ASN A 128 -4.05 -9.05 -11.81
C ASN A 128 -4.87 -8.30 -10.75
N SER A 129 -5.14 -7.02 -10.96
CA SER A 129 -5.84 -6.20 -9.96
C SER A 129 -7.36 -6.08 -10.15
N ASP A 130 -7.98 -6.85 -11.07
CA ASP A 130 -9.40 -6.75 -11.42
C ASP A 130 -10.32 -6.85 -10.20
N ASN A 131 -10.02 -7.76 -9.29
CA ASN A 131 -10.83 -8.01 -8.09
C ASN A 131 -10.69 -6.89 -7.04
N ILE A 132 -9.53 -6.22 -6.97
CA ILE A 132 -9.36 -5.02 -6.13
C ILE A 132 -10.25 -3.89 -6.66
N TRP A 133 -10.23 -3.63 -7.97
CA TRP A 133 -11.10 -2.62 -8.60
C TRP A 133 -12.57 -2.91 -8.32
N ARG A 134 -13.00 -4.18 -8.43
CA ARG A 134 -14.37 -4.60 -8.15
C ARG A 134 -14.79 -4.37 -6.71
N GLN A 135 -13.89 -4.59 -5.74
CA GLN A 135 -14.16 -4.32 -4.32
C GLN A 135 -14.30 -2.82 -4.07
N TRP A 136 -13.39 -2.02 -4.64
CA TRP A 136 -13.42 -0.56 -4.51
C TRP A 136 -14.70 0.08 -5.07
N GLN A 137 -15.27 -0.46 -6.16
CA GLN A 137 -16.56 0.00 -6.69
C GLN A 137 -17.72 -0.12 -5.68
N ARG A 138 -17.60 -1.00 -4.69
CA ARG A 138 -18.67 -1.28 -3.71
C ARG A 138 -18.49 -0.50 -2.41
N ILE A 139 -17.43 0.30 -2.28
CA ILE A 139 -17.20 1.09 -1.07
C ILE A 139 -18.12 2.30 -1.07
N ALA A 140 -19.08 2.30 -0.15
CA ALA A 140 -19.89 3.47 0.15
C ALA A 140 -19.13 4.48 1.03
N GLN A 141 -18.33 3.99 1.98
CA GLN A 141 -17.54 4.82 2.88
C GLN A 141 -16.21 4.14 3.20
N ALA A 142 -15.11 4.88 3.10
CA ALA A 142 -13.80 4.40 3.49
C ALA A 142 -13.51 4.73 4.97
N SER A 143 -12.74 3.86 5.62
CA SER A 143 -12.37 4.00 7.03
C SER A 143 -10.89 3.63 7.21
N PRO A 144 -10.14 4.34 8.08
CA PRO A 144 -8.75 4.01 8.36
C PRO A 144 -8.56 2.70 9.14
N VAL A 145 -9.61 2.14 9.75
CA VAL A 145 -9.55 0.89 10.52
C VAL A 145 -10.15 -0.32 9.80
N ILE A 146 -10.74 -0.10 8.61
CA ILE A 146 -11.33 -1.16 7.79
C ILE A 146 -10.53 -1.25 6.49
N PRO A 147 -10.17 -2.46 6.03
CA PRO A 147 -9.55 -2.61 4.71
C PRO A 147 -10.44 -2.11 3.58
N THR A 148 -9.85 -1.46 2.58
CA THR A 148 -10.58 -1.04 1.36
C THR A 148 -10.70 -2.19 0.35
N ALA A 149 -9.74 -3.10 0.33
CA ALA A 149 -9.88 -4.36 -0.38
C ALA A 149 -8.97 -5.42 0.24
N SER A 150 -9.38 -6.66 0.04
CA SER A 150 -8.61 -7.85 0.38
C SER A 150 -8.00 -8.45 -0.89
N ALA A 151 -6.72 -8.77 -0.87
CA ALA A 151 -5.99 -9.22 -2.06
C ALA A 151 -4.76 -10.07 -1.73
N GLU A 152 -4.39 -10.97 -2.63
CA GLU A 152 -3.16 -11.75 -2.54
C GLU A 152 -1.91 -10.98 -2.98
N CYS A 153 -0.75 -11.58 -2.76
CA CYS A 153 0.54 -10.95 -3.05
C CYS A 153 0.73 -10.62 -4.55
N ASP A 154 0.14 -11.42 -5.43
CA ASP A 154 0.16 -11.22 -6.87
C ASP A 154 -0.82 -10.13 -7.33
N GLU A 155 -2.03 -10.09 -6.80
CA GLU A 155 -3.01 -9.02 -7.03
C GLU A 155 -2.45 -7.65 -6.57
N LEU A 156 -1.85 -7.58 -5.38
CA LEU A 156 -1.22 -6.36 -4.86
C LEU A 156 -0.01 -5.92 -5.70
N SER A 157 0.81 -6.88 -6.14
CA SER A 157 1.96 -6.61 -7.03
C SER A 157 1.52 -6.16 -8.41
N ALA A 158 0.44 -6.73 -8.94
CA ALA A 158 -0.16 -6.33 -10.20
C ALA A 158 -0.76 -4.92 -10.12
N LEU A 159 -1.47 -4.60 -9.04
CA LEU A 159 -1.99 -3.25 -8.80
C LEU A 159 -0.85 -2.22 -8.80
N TYR A 160 0.23 -2.51 -8.07
CA TYR A 160 1.42 -1.67 -8.06
C TYR A 160 1.99 -1.49 -9.48
N ALA A 161 2.22 -2.59 -10.20
CA ALA A 161 2.84 -2.56 -11.52
C ALA A 161 1.98 -1.81 -12.55
N PHE A 162 0.66 -2.04 -12.54
CA PHE A 162 -0.31 -1.31 -13.34
C PHE A 162 -0.26 0.19 -13.07
N LEU A 163 -0.34 0.61 -11.81
CA LEU A 163 -0.32 2.03 -11.45
C LEU A 163 1.03 2.69 -11.71
N ALA A 164 2.14 1.98 -11.54
CA ALA A 164 3.47 2.46 -11.86
C ALA A 164 3.61 2.74 -13.37
N GLU A 165 3.17 1.81 -14.22
CA GLU A 165 3.16 2.01 -15.68
C GLU A 165 2.30 3.21 -16.08
N ARG A 166 1.11 3.33 -15.46
CA ARG A 166 0.18 4.47 -15.66
C ARG A 166 0.77 5.80 -15.22
N ALA A 167 1.55 5.79 -14.15
CA ALA A 167 2.30 6.94 -13.67
C ALA A 167 3.56 7.24 -14.52
N GLY A 168 3.81 6.49 -15.59
CA GLY A 168 4.95 6.71 -16.48
C GLY A 168 6.23 5.97 -16.09
N ILE A 169 6.21 5.21 -14.98
CA ILE A 169 7.37 4.44 -14.51
C ILE A 169 7.47 3.17 -15.35
N LYS A 170 8.50 3.09 -16.18
CA LYS A 170 8.74 1.96 -17.08
C LYS A 170 9.54 0.85 -16.43
N GLY A 171 9.43 -0.35 -16.99
CA GLY A 171 10.21 -1.52 -16.57
C GLY A 171 9.74 -2.16 -15.26
N VAL A 172 8.51 -1.89 -14.82
CA VAL A 172 7.91 -2.56 -13.66
C VAL A 172 7.20 -3.83 -14.13
N GLY A 173 7.49 -4.95 -13.49
CA GLY A 173 6.92 -6.26 -13.82
C GLY A 173 6.71 -7.14 -12.60
N LEU A 174 6.18 -8.34 -12.82
CA LEU A 174 5.97 -9.35 -11.78
C LEU A 174 7.16 -10.32 -11.68
N PHE A 175 7.45 -10.74 -10.46
CA PHE A 175 8.55 -11.61 -10.10
C PHE A 175 8.10 -12.66 -9.09
N TRP A 176 8.44 -13.93 -9.35
CA TRP A 176 8.14 -15.06 -8.47
C TRP A 176 9.37 -15.50 -7.66
N PRO A 177 9.64 -14.89 -6.49
CA PRO A 177 10.71 -15.33 -5.62
C PRO A 177 10.52 -16.77 -5.11
N PHE A 178 9.27 -17.23 -5.01
CA PHE A 178 8.88 -18.60 -4.64
C PHE A 178 7.69 -19.06 -5.49
N PRO A 179 7.41 -20.38 -5.60
CA PRO A 179 6.28 -20.88 -6.40
C PRO A 179 4.92 -20.31 -5.99
N ASN A 180 4.75 -19.98 -4.70
CA ASN A 180 3.51 -19.48 -4.10
C ASN A 180 3.60 -18.02 -3.67
N HIS A 181 4.55 -17.25 -4.21
CA HIS A 181 4.70 -15.86 -3.84
C HIS A 181 5.14 -15.01 -5.03
N THR A 182 4.43 -13.90 -5.22
CA THR A 182 4.69 -12.91 -6.25
C THR A 182 4.99 -11.57 -5.60
N VAL A 183 5.97 -10.87 -6.14
CA VAL A 183 6.27 -9.46 -5.82
C VAL A 183 6.41 -8.67 -7.12
N ALA A 184 6.34 -7.35 -7.04
CA ALA A 184 6.75 -6.50 -8.16
C ALA A 184 8.28 -6.32 -8.18
N VAL A 185 8.82 -6.06 -9.37
CA VAL A 185 10.22 -5.65 -9.55
C VAL A 185 10.26 -4.47 -10.52
N TRP A 186 10.99 -3.43 -10.14
CA TRP A 186 11.33 -2.32 -11.03
C TRP A 186 12.71 -2.55 -11.63
N VAL A 187 12.76 -2.68 -12.96
CA VAL A 187 13.98 -2.85 -13.74
C VAL A 187 14.41 -1.50 -14.28
N ILE A 188 15.54 -1.01 -13.78
CA ILE A 188 16.17 0.21 -14.26
C ILE A 188 17.22 -0.19 -15.30
N PRO A 189 17.00 0.12 -16.59
CA PRO A 189 17.96 -0.17 -17.64
C PRO A 189 19.20 0.71 -17.46
N LEU A 190 20.38 0.13 -17.73
CA LEU A 190 21.64 0.85 -17.71
C LEU A 190 22.35 0.59 -19.05
N PRO A 191 22.78 1.62 -19.79
CA PRO A 191 23.34 1.44 -21.14
C PRO A 191 24.54 0.48 -21.20
N ASP A 192 25.46 0.57 -20.23
CA ASP A 192 26.76 -0.10 -20.29
C ASP A 192 26.96 -1.19 -19.22
N ARG A 193 25.91 -1.62 -18.52
CA ARG A 193 26.01 -2.65 -17.49
C ARG A 193 24.69 -3.38 -17.25
N ASN A 194 24.75 -4.44 -16.45
CA ASN A 194 23.55 -5.16 -16.02
C ASN A 194 22.52 -4.20 -15.42
N PRO A 195 21.23 -4.35 -15.77
CA PRO A 195 20.18 -3.49 -15.23
C PRO A 195 20.10 -3.66 -13.71
N ILE A 196 19.66 -2.61 -13.03
CA ILE A 196 19.31 -2.70 -11.62
C ILE A 196 17.91 -3.30 -11.52
N ARG A 197 17.73 -4.30 -10.67
CA ARG A 197 16.42 -4.88 -10.33
C ARG A 197 16.08 -4.56 -8.88
N VAL A 198 15.12 -3.68 -8.67
CA VAL A 198 14.62 -3.28 -7.36
C VAL A 198 13.43 -4.14 -7.01
N VAL A 199 13.52 -4.90 -5.92
CA VAL A 199 12.42 -5.76 -5.44
C VAL A 199 11.41 -4.94 -4.66
N ILE A 200 10.12 -5.11 -4.94
CA ILE A 200 9.03 -4.29 -4.39
C ILE A 200 8.00 -5.23 -3.76
N PRO A 201 8.18 -5.57 -2.46
CA PRO A 201 7.34 -6.57 -1.82
C PRO A 201 6.07 -5.92 -1.27
N THR A 202 4.97 -6.06 -2.00
CA THR A 202 3.67 -5.41 -1.72
C THR A 202 2.83 -6.13 -0.65
N SER A 203 3.16 -7.37 -0.28
CA SER A 203 2.57 -8.06 0.87
C SER A 203 3.56 -8.22 2.02
N GLN A 204 3.06 -8.54 3.21
CA GLN A 204 3.87 -8.76 4.42
C GLN A 204 4.40 -10.19 4.57
N ILE A 205 3.90 -11.14 3.77
CA ILE A 205 4.38 -12.53 3.82
C ILE A 205 5.87 -12.59 3.51
N PHE A 206 6.59 -13.44 4.23
CA PHE A 206 8.02 -13.65 4.09
C PHE A 206 8.86 -12.41 4.36
N LEU A 207 8.31 -11.30 4.89
CA LEU A 207 9.06 -10.10 5.24
C LEU A 207 9.30 -10.03 6.76
N GLY A 208 10.46 -9.49 7.14
CA GLY A 208 10.78 -9.10 8.51
C GLY A 208 10.55 -7.61 8.73
N LEU A 209 10.77 -7.15 9.96
CA LEU A 209 10.52 -5.76 10.39
C LEU A 209 11.23 -4.70 9.56
N THR A 210 12.39 -5.04 9.00
CA THR A 210 13.25 -4.15 8.22
C THR A 210 13.15 -4.35 6.71
N ASP A 211 12.36 -5.34 6.26
CA ASP A 211 12.15 -5.58 4.84
C ASP A 211 11.13 -4.58 4.27
N SER A 212 11.51 -3.90 3.19
CA SER A 212 10.70 -2.86 2.55
C SER A 212 11.09 -2.69 1.07
N PHE A 213 10.78 -1.52 0.49
CA PHE A 213 11.13 -1.14 -0.87
C PHE A 213 12.61 -1.41 -1.16
N GLY A 214 12.88 -2.22 -2.18
CA GLY A 214 14.22 -2.60 -2.56
C GLY A 214 14.89 -3.61 -1.62
N THR A 215 14.14 -4.40 -0.85
CA THR A 215 14.67 -5.45 0.04
C THR A 215 15.65 -6.39 -0.68
N ARG A 216 16.63 -6.90 0.07
CA ARG A 216 17.61 -7.91 -0.37
C ARG A 216 17.20 -9.34 -0.04
N LYS A 217 16.06 -9.53 0.61
CA LYS A 217 15.59 -10.85 1.04
C LYS A 217 15.30 -11.80 -0.10
N PHE A 218 14.84 -11.28 -1.22
CA PHE A 218 14.61 -12.04 -2.43
C PHE A 218 15.73 -11.77 -3.42
N ASN A 219 16.31 -12.83 -4.01
CA ASN A 219 17.29 -12.69 -5.08
C ASN A 219 16.59 -12.23 -6.37
N PRO A 220 16.77 -10.98 -6.84
CA PRO A 220 16.05 -10.45 -8.00
C PRO A 220 16.45 -11.10 -9.34
N TRP A 221 17.48 -11.95 -9.33
CA TRP A 221 17.98 -12.67 -10.50
C TRP A 221 17.53 -14.13 -10.56
N LYS A 222 16.72 -14.58 -9.59
CA LYS A 222 16.15 -15.95 -9.61
C LYS A 222 15.31 -16.21 -10.87
N GLN A 223 14.64 -15.18 -11.37
CA GLN A 223 13.90 -15.23 -12.63
C GLN A 223 14.75 -14.60 -13.74
N LYS A 224 14.98 -15.34 -14.84
CA LYS A 224 15.86 -14.90 -15.94
C LYS A 224 15.42 -13.55 -16.52
N SER A 225 14.14 -13.42 -16.83
CA SER A 225 13.56 -12.21 -17.45
C SER A 225 12.42 -11.68 -16.59
N ILE A 226 12.37 -10.37 -16.39
CA ILE A 226 11.20 -9.68 -15.86
C ILE A 226 10.51 -9.01 -17.04
N TYR A 227 9.28 -9.40 -17.33
CA TYR A 227 8.48 -8.76 -18.36
C TYR A 227 7.74 -7.58 -17.76
N GLU A 228 7.76 -6.45 -18.46
CA GLU A 228 7.00 -5.27 -18.08
C GLU A 228 5.49 -5.59 -18.05
N TYR A 229 4.81 -5.13 -17.00
CA TYR A 229 3.39 -5.34 -16.82
C TYR A 229 2.60 -4.40 -17.73
N LYS A 230 2.18 -4.90 -18.90
CA LYS A 230 1.46 -4.10 -19.92
C LYS A 230 -0.05 -4.27 -19.91
N ARG A 231 -0.59 -5.05 -18.97
CA ARG A 231 -2.03 -5.29 -18.86
C ARG A 231 -2.74 -4.00 -18.46
N ARG A 232 -3.94 -3.79 -19.02
CA ARG A 232 -4.81 -2.64 -18.72
C ARG A 232 -5.92 -3.09 -17.79
N ASP A 233 -5.61 -3.21 -16.49
CA ASP A 233 -6.54 -3.75 -15.48
C ASP A 233 -7.78 -2.86 -15.28
N ALA A 234 -7.65 -1.55 -15.46
CA ALA A 234 -8.74 -0.59 -15.41
C ALA A 234 -8.62 0.50 -16.49
N PRO A 235 -9.73 0.94 -17.10
CA PRO A 235 -9.73 2.07 -18.03
C PRO A 235 -9.54 3.39 -17.28
N ASP A 236 -8.99 4.40 -17.97
CA ASP A 236 -8.78 5.75 -17.41
C ASP A 236 -10.07 6.42 -16.92
N ALA A 237 -11.18 6.10 -17.60
CA ALA A 237 -12.51 6.61 -17.27
C ALA A 237 -13.19 5.85 -16.12
N LEU A 238 -12.57 4.82 -15.53
CA LEU A 238 -13.15 4.10 -14.39
C LEU A 238 -13.38 5.07 -13.23
N GLU A 239 -14.64 5.29 -12.89
CA GLU A 239 -15.04 6.13 -11.76
C GLU A 239 -14.76 5.40 -10.45
N LEU A 240 -14.25 6.12 -9.46
CA LEU A 240 -14.08 5.64 -8.10
C LEU A 240 -15.15 6.29 -7.23
N PRO A 241 -15.76 5.57 -6.27
CA PRO A 241 -16.62 6.21 -5.29
C PRO A 241 -15.90 7.39 -4.63
N LYS A 242 -16.51 8.58 -4.67
CA LYS A 242 -15.88 9.81 -4.19
C LYS A 242 -15.32 9.69 -2.76
N PRO A 243 -16.02 9.05 -1.79
CA PRO A 243 -15.47 8.85 -0.45
C PRO A 243 -14.17 8.04 -0.43
N LEU A 244 -14.02 7.06 -1.32
CA LEU A 244 -12.80 6.26 -1.45
C LEU A 244 -11.68 7.07 -2.10
N PHE A 245 -12.00 7.80 -3.18
CA PHE A 245 -11.05 8.68 -3.86
C PHE A 245 -10.46 9.72 -2.90
N ASP A 246 -11.32 10.42 -2.16
CA ASP A 246 -10.90 11.43 -1.19
C ASP A 246 -10.10 10.80 -0.04
N PHE A 247 -10.48 9.59 0.40
CA PHE A 247 -9.72 8.84 1.39
C PHE A 247 -8.29 8.54 0.91
N PHE A 248 -8.13 8.00 -0.30
CA PHE A 248 -6.81 7.70 -0.88
C PHE A 248 -5.88 8.90 -0.91
N LEU A 249 -6.39 10.04 -1.37
CA LEU A 249 -5.62 11.28 -1.40
C LEU A 249 -5.26 11.75 0.02
N SER A 250 -6.21 11.71 0.95
CA SER A 250 -5.97 12.13 2.33
C SER A 250 -4.91 11.29 3.05
N GLN A 251 -4.85 9.97 2.79
CA GLN A 251 -3.86 9.09 3.40
C GLN A 251 -2.46 9.41 2.85
N MET A 252 -2.33 9.70 1.56
CA MET A 252 -1.06 10.16 0.97
C MET A 252 -0.61 11.48 1.60
N ASP A 253 -1.51 12.44 1.74
CA ASP A 253 -1.21 13.76 2.31
C ASP A 253 -0.73 13.66 3.77
N LYS A 254 -1.30 12.73 4.55
CA LYS A 254 -0.96 12.53 5.97
C LYS A 254 0.37 11.84 6.20
N TYR A 255 0.78 10.92 5.33
CA TYR A 255 1.84 9.94 5.65
C TYR A 255 3.02 9.93 4.68
N ALA A 256 2.85 10.35 3.42
CA ALA A 256 3.87 10.11 2.39
C ALA A 256 5.17 10.93 2.60
N GLY A 257 5.09 12.04 3.35
CA GLY A 257 6.24 12.88 3.68
C GLY A 257 7.19 12.26 4.71
N ALA A 258 6.68 11.37 5.57
CA ALA A 258 7.42 10.76 6.66
C ALA A 258 8.56 9.84 6.17
N SER A 259 9.50 9.53 7.05
CA SER A 259 10.61 8.62 6.77
C SER A 259 10.14 7.18 6.56
N ASP A 260 10.96 6.38 5.89
CA ASP A 260 10.65 4.97 5.61
C ASP A 260 10.46 4.15 6.90
N SER A 261 11.21 4.47 7.96
CA SER A 261 11.07 3.82 9.28
C SER A 261 9.72 4.15 9.92
N THR A 262 9.30 5.42 9.89
CA THR A 262 8.00 5.84 10.43
C THR A 262 6.85 5.17 9.69
N VAL A 263 6.86 5.22 8.36
CA VAL A 263 5.80 4.61 7.55
C VAL A 263 5.72 3.09 7.80
N GLN A 264 6.87 2.40 7.90
CA GLN A 264 6.95 0.98 8.25
C GLN A 264 6.29 0.69 9.61
N GLN A 265 6.56 1.52 10.63
CA GLN A 265 5.99 1.36 11.96
C GLN A 265 4.48 1.57 11.98
N LEU A 266 3.99 2.63 11.32
CA LEU A 266 2.55 2.91 11.20
C LEU A 266 1.83 1.78 10.48
N ARG A 267 2.46 1.22 9.45
CA ARG A 267 1.92 0.07 8.72
C ARG A 267 1.74 -1.14 9.63
N TYR A 268 2.72 -1.45 10.49
CA TYR A 268 2.58 -2.56 11.45
C TYR A 268 1.47 -2.34 12.48
N LEU A 269 1.25 -1.10 12.91
CA LEU A 269 0.12 -0.78 13.78
C LEU A 269 -1.21 -1.03 13.07
N ARG A 270 -1.33 -0.57 11.81
CA ARG A 270 -2.53 -0.78 11.00
C ARG A 270 -2.79 -2.27 10.74
N GLU A 271 -1.75 -3.03 10.38
CA GLU A 271 -1.83 -4.48 10.18
C GLU A 271 -2.29 -5.18 11.47
N GLY A 272 -1.76 -4.78 12.63
CA GLY A 272 -2.19 -5.29 13.93
C GLY A 272 -3.69 -5.09 14.18
N VAL A 273 -4.25 -3.95 13.76
CA VAL A 273 -5.70 -3.69 13.81
C VAL A 273 -6.46 -4.61 12.85
N PHE A 274 -6.01 -4.75 11.59
CA PHE A 274 -6.66 -5.62 10.60
C PHE A 274 -6.68 -7.09 11.04
N LEU A 275 -5.59 -7.55 11.63
CA LEU A 275 -5.44 -8.91 12.17
C LEU A 275 -6.07 -9.08 13.57
N LYS A 276 -6.65 -8.02 14.14
CA LYS A 276 -7.24 -7.99 15.48
C LYS A 276 -6.25 -8.37 16.60
N TYR A 277 -4.96 -8.13 16.39
CA TYR A 277 -3.92 -8.27 17.40
C TYR A 277 -3.93 -7.12 18.40
N CYS A 278 -4.41 -5.94 17.99
CA CYS A 278 -4.75 -4.81 18.85
C CYS A 278 -6.05 -4.14 18.42
N SER A 279 -6.64 -3.38 19.34
CA SER A 279 -7.70 -2.42 19.02
C SER A 279 -7.13 -1.17 18.32
N ALA A 280 -8.00 -0.40 17.66
CA ALA A 280 -7.60 0.87 17.07
C ALA A 280 -7.15 1.88 18.14
N GLU A 281 -7.76 1.89 19.32
CA GLU A 281 -7.34 2.73 20.45
C GLU A 281 -5.94 2.38 20.94
N GLU A 282 -5.63 1.09 21.05
CA GLU A 282 -4.29 0.62 21.43
C GLU A 282 -3.25 1.04 20.39
N ALA A 283 -3.56 0.87 19.10
CA ALA A 283 -2.71 1.34 18.00
C ALA A 283 -2.52 2.86 18.03
N ALA A 284 -3.56 3.64 18.35
CA ALA A 284 -3.49 5.08 18.51
C ALA A 284 -2.58 5.49 19.67
N HIS A 285 -2.70 4.83 20.82
CA HIS A 285 -1.85 5.09 21.97
C HIS A 285 -0.38 4.76 21.68
N ASP A 286 -0.09 3.66 20.99
CA ASP A 286 1.28 3.32 20.62
C ASP A 286 1.88 4.34 19.63
N ALA A 287 1.11 4.80 18.63
CA ALA A 287 1.55 5.85 17.73
C ALA A 287 1.90 7.15 18.47
N LEU A 288 1.07 7.58 19.43
CA LEU A 288 1.34 8.76 20.25
C LEU A 288 2.55 8.60 21.17
N ARG A 289 2.77 7.39 21.71
CA ARG A 289 3.98 7.07 22.48
C ARG A 289 5.23 7.20 21.61
N ARG A 290 5.22 6.59 20.42
CA ARG A 290 6.34 6.67 19.46
C ARG A 290 6.63 8.12 19.04
N ALA A 291 5.59 8.94 18.86
CA ALA A 291 5.76 10.37 18.60
C ALA A 291 6.49 11.09 19.74
N LYS A 292 6.16 10.78 21.00
CA LYS A 292 6.84 11.35 22.18
C LYS A 292 8.29 10.90 22.26
N ASP A 293 8.55 9.62 21.99
CA ASP A 293 9.90 9.05 22.00
C ASP A 293 10.80 9.65 20.90
N PHE A 294 10.19 10.09 19.79
CA PHE A 294 10.89 10.82 18.71
C PHE A 294 11.34 12.24 19.14
N GLY A 295 10.76 12.82 20.18
CA GLY A 295 11.14 14.14 20.71
C GLY A 295 11.14 15.22 19.62
N SER A 296 12.30 15.80 19.33
CA SER A 296 12.51 16.83 18.30
C SER A 296 12.91 16.26 16.92
N GLY A 297 12.43 15.07 16.57
CA GLY A 297 12.66 14.47 15.25
C GLY A 297 11.98 15.23 14.10
N PRO A 298 12.10 14.74 12.85
CA PRO A 298 11.53 15.42 11.68
C PRO A 298 10.03 15.71 11.83
N ALA A 299 9.61 16.91 11.44
CA ALA A 299 8.23 17.36 11.60
C ALA A 299 7.23 16.46 10.86
N GLU A 300 7.63 15.91 9.70
CA GLU A 300 6.81 14.99 8.92
C GLU A 300 6.58 13.65 9.65
N ASP A 301 7.58 13.16 10.38
CA ASP A 301 7.47 11.92 11.16
C ASP A 301 6.52 12.09 12.36
N LEU A 302 6.69 13.19 13.11
CA LEU A 302 5.82 13.53 14.23
C LEU A 302 4.36 13.72 13.79
N SER A 303 4.16 14.45 12.68
CA SER A 303 2.84 14.68 12.10
C SER A 303 2.20 13.37 11.65
N ALA A 304 2.96 12.45 11.04
CA ALA A 304 2.44 11.16 10.61
C ALA A 304 1.96 10.30 11.78
N PHE A 305 2.70 10.23 12.90
CA PHE A 305 2.24 9.52 14.09
C PHE A 305 0.99 10.15 14.71
N GLN A 306 0.92 11.48 14.79
CA GLN A 306 -0.25 12.19 15.30
C GLN A 306 -1.50 11.97 14.42
N ASN A 307 -1.34 12.11 13.11
CA ASN A 307 -2.38 11.84 12.13
C ASN A 307 -2.89 10.40 12.22
N PHE A 308 -1.98 9.43 12.36
CA PHE A 308 -2.35 8.02 12.52
C PHE A 308 -3.18 7.79 13.77
N ALA A 309 -2.75 8.34 14.90
CA ALA A 309 -3.50 8.21 16.14
C ALA A 309 -4.90 8.83 16.05
N GLN A 310 -5.04 9.95 15.34
CA GLN A 310 -6.33 10.57 15.11
C GLN A 310 -7.21 9.72 14.18
N ASP A 311 -6.65 9.17 13.11
CA ASP A 311 -7.34 8.28 12.18
C ASP A 311 -7.89 7.04 12.90
N MET A 312 -7.07 6.40 13.73
CA MET A 312 -7.48 5.24 14.52
C MET A 312 -8.64 5.58 15.48
N LYS A 313 -8.62 6.74 16.15
CA LYS A 313 -9.70 7.18 17.06
C LYS A 313 -11.00 7.50 16.32
N LEU A 314 -10.91 8.22 15.20
CA LEU A 314 -12.09 8.58 14.39
C LEU A 314 -12.70 7.37 13.69
N GLY A 315 -11.89 6.37 13.36
CA GLY A 315 -12.34 5.14 12.73
C GLY A 315 -13.27 4.28 13.59
N VAL A 316 -13.26 4.46 14.91
CA VAL A 316 -14.14 3.73 15.86
C VAL A 316 -15.43 4.50 16.16
N ALA A 317 -15.45 5.81 15.92
CA ALA A 317 -16.57 6.69 16.26
C ALA A 317 -17.74 6.68 15.25
N LYS A 318 -17.81 5.69 14.34
CA LYS A 318 -18.82 5.59 13.28
C LYS A 318 -19.50 4.23 13.25
#